data_AF-A0A8H3C2N9-F1
#
_entry.id   AF-A0A8H3C2N9-F1
#
_cell.length_a   1.000
_cell.length_b   1.000
_cell.length_c   1.000
_cell.angle_alpha   90.00
_cell.angle_beta   90.00
_cell.angle_gamma   90.00
#
_symmetry.space_group_name_H-M   'P 1'
#
loop_
_entity.id
_entity.type
_entity.pdbx_description
1 polymer ?
#
loop_
_entity_poly.entity_id
_entity_poly.type
_entity_poly.pdbx_seq_one_letter_code
_entity_poly.pdbx_strand_id
1 'polypeptide(L)'
;MELEGTDDIGIADREWNKLSTDFMTAGYREGITEGKESALQEGFDDGFASTGAPLGRQVGTLRGQANALLALCTRQQLSNLEAEVREIVQGLSRVRLSALAPPDMQAIEHAKQHESDAPDVGDVETNNQMGGLEDAFESLSTSRSAGKEDVMRRSVEAMVELNRLRERLEAVSTRLVG
;
A
#
# COMPACT_ATOMS: atom_id res chain seq x y z
N MET A 1 45.75 -44.61 -22.89
CA MET A 1 45.70 -43.14 -22.96
C MET A 1 44.50 -42.82 -23.82
N GLU A 2 43.31 -42.76 -23.22
CA GLU A 2 42.04 -42.40 -23.87
C GLU A 2 40.98 -42.51 -22.76
N LEU A 3 40.77 -41.45 -21.97
CA LEU A 3 39.59 -41.21 -21.11
C LEU A 3 39.65 -39.77 -20.58
N GLU A 4 39.71 -38.77 -21.46
CA GLU A 4 39.62 -37.35 -21.05
C GLU A 4 38.67 -36.53 -21.94
N GLY A 5 38.08 -37.13 -22.98
CA GLY A 5 37.15 -36.44 -23.90
C GLY A 5 35.66 -36.75 -23.70
N THR A 6 35.31 -37.74 -22.86
CA THR A 6 33.91 -38.15 -22.67
C THR A 6 33.17 -37.27 -21.66
N ASP A 7 33.88 -36.72 -20.68
CA ASP A 7 33.30 -35.87 -19.64
C ASP A 7 32.97 -34.47 -20.16
N ASP A 8 33.81 -33.90 -21.03
CA ASP A 8 33.57 -32.60 -21.67
C ASP A 8 32.34 -32.60 -22.58
N ILE A 9 32.12 -33.69 -23.31
CA ILE A 9 30.93 -33.84 -24.17
C ILE A 9 29.66 -33.96 -23.31
N GLY A 10 29.73 -34.71 -22.21
CA GLY A 10 28.59 -34.83 -21.28
C GLY A 10 28.32 -33.53 -20.47
N ILE A 11 29.34 -32.71 -20.20
CA ILE A 11 29.17 -31.38 -19.60
C ILE A 11 28.55 -30.43 -20.63
N ALA A 12 29.08 -30.38 -21.85
CA ALA A 12 28.56 -29.53 -22.91
C ALA A 12 27.10 -29.83 -23.25
N ASP A 13 26.71 -31.11 -23.29
CA ASP A 13 25.32 -31.50 -23.56
C ASP A 13 24.38 -31.12 -22.40
N ARG A 14 24.85 -31.19 -21.14
CA ARG A 14 24.09 -30.71 -19.98
C ARG A 14 23.92 -29.19 -19.99
N GLU A 15 24.98 -28.44 -20.32
CA GLU A 15 24.92 -26.99 -20.45
C GLU A 15 24.01 -26.56 -21.60
N TRP A 16 24.06 -27.25 -22.74
CA TRP A 16 23.17 -27.00 -23.87
C TRP A 16 21.70 -27.27 -23.55
N ASN A 17 21.40 -28.38 -22.88
CA ASN A 17 20.03 -28.70 -22.48
C ASN A 17 19.50 -27.69 -21.46
N LYS A 18 20.34 -27.24 -20.52
CA LYS A 18 19.98 -26.17 -19.57
C LYS A 18 19.70 -24.86 -20.29
N LEU A 19 20.62 -24.43 -21.16
CA LEU A 19 20.49 -23.18 -21.91
C LEU A 19 19.23 -23.17 -22.80
N SER A 20 18.96 -24.28 -23.48
CA SER A 20 17.75 -24.47 -24.30
C SER A 20 16.47 -24.40 -23.47
N THR A 21 16.47 -25.04 -22.30
CA THR A 21 15.34 -24.99 -21.36
C THR A 21 15.10 -23.57 -20.84
N ASP A 22 16.17 -22.86 -20.48
CA ASP A 22 16.10 -21.47 -20.03
C ASP A 22 15.58 -20.56 -21.14
N PHE A 23 16.01 -20.72 -22.40
CA PHE A 23 15.49 -19.92 -23.52
C PHE A 23 14.02 -20.20 -23.83
N MET A 24 13.59 -21.47 -23.76
CA MET A 24 12.19 -21.83 -24.02
C MET A 24 11.24 -21.37 -22.91
N THR A 25 11.72 -21.31 -21.66
CA THR A 25 10.91 -20.92 -20.51
C THR A 25 11.02 -19.45 -20.13
N ALA A 26 12.07 -18.75 -20.56
CA ALA A 26 12.30 -17.33 -20.27
C ALA A 26 11.15 -16.44 -20.77
N GLY A 27 10.78 -16.55 -22.05
CA GLY A 27 9.71 -15.72 -22.61
C GLY A 27 8.33 -15.98 -22.00
N TYR A 28 8.06 -17.22 -21.57
CA TYR A 28 6.84 -17.55 -20.84
C TYR A 28 6.84 -16.97 -19.42
N ARG A 29 7.98 -17.03 -18.72
CA ARG A 29 8.14 -16.42 -17.38
C ARG A 29 8.01 -14.90 -17.45
N GLU A 30 8.72 -14.27 -18.39
CA GLU A 30 8.69 -12.83 -18.61
C GLU A 30 7.26 -12.36 -18.92
N GLY A 31 6.54 -13.03 -19.83
CA GLY A 31 5.15 -12.67 -20.14
C GLY A 31 4.18 -12.84 -18.96
N ILE A 32 4.37 -13.84 -18.09
CA ILE A 32 3.56 -14.00 -16.87
C ILE A 32 3.87 -12.89 -15.86
N THR A 33 5.14 -12.56 -15.66
CA THR A 33 5.56 -11.49 -14.75
C THR A 33 5.06 -10.13 -15.23
N GLU A 34 5.29 -9.79 -16.51
CA GLU A 34 4.81 -8.55 -17.12
C GLU A 34 3.27 -8.44 -17.06
N GLY A 35 2.55 -9.54 -17.30
CA GLY A 35 1.09 -9.56 -17.20
C GLY A 35 0.58 -9.32 -15.78
N LYS A 36 1.22 -9.95 -14.77
CA LYS A 36 0.88 -9.73 -13.35
C LYS A 36 1.20 -8.30 -12.91
N GLU A 37 2.35 -7.78 -13.30
CA GLU A 37 2.78 -6.42 -12.98
C GLU A 37 1.85 -5.39 -13.64
N SER A 38 1.53 -5.56 -14.92
CA SER A 38 0.66 -4.63 -15.66
C SER A 38 -0.75 -4.57 -15.04
N ALA A 39 -1.34 -5.71 -14.71
CA ALA A 39 -2.67 -5.75 -14.09
C ALA A 39 -2.67 -5.16 -12.66
N LEU A 40 -1.59 -5.38 -11.90
CA LEU A 40 -1.44 -4.84 -10.55
C LEU A 40 -1.24 -3.33 -10.55
N GLN A 41 -0.40 -2.82 -11.46
CA GLN A 41 -0.08 -1.39 -11.54
C GLN A 41 -1.32 -0.56 -11.91
N GLU A 42 -2.17 -1.06 -12.82
CA GLU A 42 -3.44 -0.41 -13.16
C GLU A 42 -4.34 -0.24 -11.92
N GLY A 43 -4.48 -1.30 -11.12
CA GLY A 43 -5.26 -1.26 -9.88
C GLY A 43 -4.67 -0.31 -8.82
N PHE A 44 -3.34 -0.28 -8.68
CA PHE A 44 -2.67 0.68 -7.79
C PHE A 44 -2.87 2.12 -8.25
N ASP A 45 -2.69 2.40 -9.54
CA ASP A 45 -2.80 3.74 -10.11
C ASP A 45 -4.22 4.29 -9.93
N ASP A 46 -5.25 3.47 -10.17
CA ASP A 46 -6.64 3.85 -9.93
C ASP A 46 -6.93 4.09 -8.44
N GLY A 47 -6.49 3.18 -7.55
CA GLY A 47 -6.65 3.35 -6.10
C GLY A 47 -5.93 4.60 -5.56
N PHE A 48 -4.74 4.90 -6.09
CA PHE A 48 -3.99 6.10 -5.78
C PHE A 48 -4.71 7.36 -6.28
N ALA A 49 -5.19 7.37 -7.53
CA ALA A 49 -5.84 8.54 -8.13
C ALA A 49 -7.22 8.82 -7.51
N SER A 50 -8.03 7.79 -7.33
CA SER A 50 -9.42 7.90 -6.86
C SER A 50 -9.53 8.15 -5.36
N THR A 51 -8.66 7.52 -4.56
CA THR A 51 -8.80 7.47 -3.10
C THR A 51 -7.56 8.01 -2.39
N GLY A 52 -6.39 7.43 -2.66
CA GLY A 52 -5.17 7.70 -1.90
C GLY A 52 -4.72 9.17 -1.96
N ALA A 53 -4.60 9.72 -3.16
CA ALA A 53 -4.12 11.08 -3.38
C ALA A 53 -5.13 12.15 -2.92
N PRO A 54 -6.44 12.09 -3.23
CA PRO A 54 -7.42 13.04 -2.70
C PRO A 54 -7.46 13.06 -1.17
N LEU A 55 -7.52 11.89 -0.54
CA LEU A 55 -7.57 11.76 0.92
C LEU A 55 -6.27 12.22 1.58
N GLY A 56 -5.12 11.85 0.99
CA GLY A 56 -3.80 12.29 1.42
C GLY A 56 -3.67 13.82 1.39
N ARG A 57 -4.11 14.45 0.30
CA ARG A 57 -4.14 15.92 0.18
C ARG A 57 -5.04 16.56 1.23
N GLN A 58 -6.22 16.01 1.49
CA GLN A 58 -7.14 16.53 2.50
C GLN A 58 -6.52 16.52 3.91
N VAL A 59 -6.00 15.37 4.34
CA VAL A 59 -5.36 15.23 5.65
C VAL A 59 -4.09 16.10 5.75
N GLY A 60 -3.29 16.13 4.69
CA GLY A 60 -2.10 16.98 4.61
C GLY A 60 -2.42 18.47 4.74
N THR A 61 -3.48 18.93 4.06
CA THR A 61 -3.95 20.32 4.12
C THR A 61 -4.38 20.70 5.54
N LEU A 62 -5.20 19.86 6.19
CA LEU A 62 -5.65 20.11 7.57
C LEU A 62 -4.47 20.17 8.55
N ARG A 63 -3.50 19.25 8.41
CA ARG A 63 -2.27 19.27 9.23
C ARG A 63 -1.47 20.54 9.00
N GLY A 64 -1.32 20.98 7.75
CA GLY A 64 -0.63 22.21 7.41
C GLY A 64 -1.30 23.44 8.01
N GLN A 65 -2.62 23.57 7.84
CA GLN A 65 -3.42 24.65 8.40
C GLN A 65 -3.33 24.70 9.93
N ALA A 66 -3.47 23.56 10.61
CA ALA A 66 -3.37 23.47 12.06
C ALA A 66 -1.98 23.87 12.59
N ASN A 67 -0.90 23.45 11.92
CA ASN A 67 0.45 23.86 12.31
C ASN A 67 0.70 25.35 12.04
N ALA A 68 0.20 25.89 10.93
CA ALA A 68 0.30 27.32 10.64
C ALA A 68 -0.45 28.16 11.69
N LEU A 69 -1.66 27.74 12.06
CA LEU A 69 -2.44 28.37 13.14
C LEU A 69 -1.74 28.28 14.49
N LEU A 70 -1.12 27.13 14.81
CA LEU A 70 -0.36 26.96 16.04
C LEU A 70 0.81 27.95 16.10
N ALA A 71 1.58 28.06 15.02
CA ALA A 71 2.69 28.99 14.92
C ALA A 71 2.24 30.45 15.08
N LEU A 72 1.07 30.81 14.53
CA LEU A 72 0.48 32.14 14.71
C LEU A 72 0.06 32.38 16.16
N CYS A 73 -0.61 31.43 16.81
CA CYS A 73 -1.05 31.54 18.20
C CYS A 73 0.15 31.71 19.14
N THR A 74 1.21 30.92 18.95
CA THR A 74 2.46 31.03 19.73
C THR A 74 3.13 32.38 19.50
N ARG A 75 3.17 32.88 18.26
CA ARG A 75 3.76 34.18 17.94
C ARG A 75 3.00 35.36 18.57
N GLN A 76 1.68 35.25 18.71
CA GLN A 76 0.80 36.27 19.29
C GLN A 76 0.53 36.06 20.80
N GLN A 77 1.15 35.03 21.41
CA GLN A 77 0.96 34.66 22.82
C GLN A 77 -0.52 34.43 23.23
N LEU A 78 -1.31 33.84 22.33
CA LEU A 78 -2.71 33.49 22.57
C LEU A 78 -2.82 32.15 23.31
N SER A 79 -2.42 32.11 24.59
CA SER A 79 -2.28 30.87 25.39
C SER A 79 -3.49 29.93 25.34
N ASN A 80 -4.70 30.47 25.43
CA ASN A 80 -5.95 29.69 25.41
C ASN A 80 -6.16 29.02 24.05
N LEU A 81 -5.89 29.76 22.96
CA LEU A 81 -6.09 29.30 21.59
C LEU A 81 -4.96 28.36 21.17
N GLU A 82 -3.73 28.63 21.63
CA GLU A 82 -2.57 27.77 21.40
C GLU A 82 -2.79 26.36 21.95
N ALA A 83 -3.30 26.24 23.19
CA ALA A 83 -3.61 24.94 23.78
C ALA A 83 -4.63 24.15 22.96
N GLU A 84 -5.71 24.82 22.52
CA GLU A 84 -6.76 24.23 21.70
C GLU A 84 -6.23 23.77 20.33
N VAL A 85 -5.42 24.59 19.65
CA VAL A 85 -4.82 24.21 18.36
C VAL A 85 -3.80 23.09 18.52
N ARG A 86 -3.04 23.07 19.62
CA ARG A 86 -2.08 22.00 19.92
C ARG A 86 -2.77 20.65 20.05
N GLU A 87 -3.93 20.59 20.70
CA GLU A 87 -4.75 19.38 20.74
C GLU A 87 -5.22 18.94 19.35
N ILE A 88 -5.66 19.88 18.51
CA ILE A 88 -6.09 19.59 17.14
C ILE A 88 -4.93 19.01 16.32
N VAL A 89 -3.73 19.59 16.42
CA VAL A 89 -2.51 19.08 15.76
C VAL A 89 -2.20 17.65 16.21
N GLN A 90 -2.27 17.35 17.51
CA GLN A 90 -2.05 16.01 18.03
C GLN A 90 -3.14 15.02 17.59
N GLY A 91 -4.39 15.46 17.50
CA GLY A 91 -5.49 14.66 16.95
C GLY A 91 -5.22 14.30 15.48
N LEU A 92 -4.93 15.31 14.65
CA LEU A 92 -4.65 15.14 13.22
C LEU A 92 -3.40 14.30 12.96
N SER A 93 -2.39 14.32 13.84
CA SER A 93 -1.19 13.47 13.68
C SER A 93 -1.46 11.99 13.93
N ARG A 94 -2.48 11.65 14.73
CA ARG A 94 -2.87 10.26 15.01
C ARG A 94 -3.73 9.64 13.92
N VAL A 95 -4.41 10.45 13.11
CA VAL A 95 -5.22 9.98 11.99
C VAL A 95 -4.32 9.31 10.93
N ARG A 96 -4.58 8.04 10.62
CA ARG A 96 -3.85 7.28 9.59
C ARG A 96 -4.67 7.20 8.31
N LEU A 97 -4.01 7.35 7.16
CA LEU A 97 -4.67 7.23 5.85
C LEU A 97 -5.28 5.84 5.63
N SER A 98 -4.58 4.79 6.06
CA SER A 98 -5.07 3.41 6.00
C SER A 98 -6.31 3.16 6.86
N ALA A 99 -6.54 3.99 7.87
CA ALA A 99 -7.75 3.91 8.70
C ALA A 99 -8.90 4.73 8.11
N LEU A 100 -8.66 5.62 7.13
CA LEU A 100 -9.66 6.46 6.50
C LEU A 100 -10.13 5.90 5.15
N ALA A 101 -9.26 5.18 4.44
CA ALA A 101 -9.60 4.57 3.17
C ALA A 101 -10.77 3.59 3.34
N PRO A 102 -11.85 3.69 2.54
CA PRO A 102 -12.89 2.68 2.51
C PRO A 102 -12.28 1.32 2.18
N PRO A 103 -12.80 0.23 2.77
CA PRO A 103 -12.36 -1.10 2.40
C PRO A 103 -12.68 -1.37 0.92
N ASP A 104 -11.69 -1.89 0.21
CA ASP A 104 -11.85 -2.29 -1.18
C ASP A 104 -12.71 -3.56 -1.26
N MET A 105 -13.98 -3.36 -1.63
CA MET A 105 -14.95 -4.46 -1.72
C MET A 105 -14.61 -5.44 -2.84
N GLN A 106 -14.06 -4.94 -3.95
CA GLN A 106 -13.69 -5.78 -5.10
C GLN A 106 -12.50 -6.68 -4.74
N ALA A 107 -11.48 -6.13 -4.08
CA ALA A 107 -10.34 -6.91 -3.60
C ALA A 107 -10.74 -7.97 -2.57
N ILE A 108 -11.65 -7.64 -1.64
CA ILE A 108 -12.13 -8.59 -0.63
C ILE A 108 -12.98 -9.70 -1.27
N GLU A 109 -13.80 -9.37 -2.27
CA GLU A 109 -14.63 -10.34 -2.97
C GLU A 109 -13.79 -11.27 -3.86
N HIS A 110 -12.81 -10.72 -4.59
CA HIS A 110 -11.83 -11.50 -5.36
C HIS A 110 -11.04 -12.45 -4.46
N ALA A 111 -10.53 -11.97 -3.32
CA ALA A 111 -9.83 -12.82 -2.35
C ALA A 111 -10.71 -13.94 -1.80
N LYS A 112 -12.03 -13.72 -1.65
CA LYS A 112 -12.99 -14.73 -1.21
C LYS A 112 -13.32 -15.75 -2.30
N GLN A 113 -13.39 -15.31 -3.57
CA GLN A 113 -13.65 -16.18 -4.71
C GLN A 113 -12.47 -17.11 -5.03
N HIS A 114 -11.24 -16.64 -4.78
CA HIS A 114 -10.01 -17.42 -4.97
C HIS A 114 -9.54 -18.15 -3.69
N GLU A 115 -10.33 -18.16 -2.62
CA GLU A 115 -10.03 -18.92 -1.39
C GLU A 115 -10.23 -20.44 -1.58
N SER A 116 -10.95 -20.88 -2.63
CA SER A 116 -11.28 -22.28 -2.90
C SER A 116 -10.75 -22.87 -4.21
N ASP A 117 -10.34 -22.04 -5.17
CA ASP A 117 -9.74 -22.45 -6.45
C ASP A 117 -8.56 -21.52 -6.73
N ALA A 118 -7.49 -21.66 -5.96
CA ALA A 118 -6.19 -21.24 -6.47
C ALA A 118 -5.91 -22.16 -7.66
N PRO A 119 -5.85 -21.66 -8.92
CA PRO A 119 -5.24 -22.47 -9.96
C PRO A 119 -3.85 -22.82 -9.42
N ASP A 120 -3.52 -24.11 -9.42
CA ASP A 120 -2.15 -24.60 -9.31
C ASP A 120 -1.40 -24.12 -10.56
N VAL A 121 -1.19 -22.81 -10.67
CA VAL A 121 -0.05 -22.25 -11.39
C VAL A 121 1.14 -22.63 -10.54
N GLY A 122 1.48 -23.92 -10.60
CA GLY A 122 2.47 -24.55 -9.75
C GLY A 122 3.68 -23.66 -9.69
N ASP A 123 4.28 -23.58 -8.49
CA ASP A 123 5.49 -22.82 -8.20
C ASP A 123 6.49 -23.00 -9.36
N VAL A 124 6.39 -22.14 -10.35
CA VAL A 124 7.47 -21.93 -11.28
C VAL A 124 8.45 -21.28 -10.36
N GLU A 125 9.47 -22.05 -9.94
CA GLU A 125 10.63 -21.55 -9.22
C GLU A 125 11.18 -20.36 -10.02
N THR A 126 10.60 -19.19 -9.77
CA THR A 126 11.09 -17.91 -10.22
C THR A 126 12.29 -17.74 -9.31
N ASN A 127 13.47 -17.88 -9.91
CA ASN A 127 14.71 -17.85 -9.17
C ASN A 127 14.84 -16.48 -8.48
N ASN A 128 14.37 -16.41 -7.23
CA ASN A 128 14.65 -15.48 -6.13
C ASN A 128 14.87 -13.99 -6.41
N GLN A 129 14.41 -13.43 -7.53
CA GLN A 129 14.40 -11.97 -7.71
C GLN A 129 13.10 -11.32 -7.23
N MET A 130 12.01 -12.10 -7.08
CA MET A 130 10.69 -11.59 -6.67
C MET A 130 10.41 -11.71 -5.16
N GLY A 131 11.31 -12.36 -4.39
CA GLY A 131 11.11 -12.55 -2.95
C GLY A 131 10.97 -11.25 -2.18
N GLY A 132 11.65 -10.17 -2.60
CA GLY A 132 11.53 -8.87 -1.92
C GLY A 132 10.17 -8.19 -2.12
N LEU A 133 9.51 -8.41 -3.26
CA LEU A 133 8.18 -7.88 -3.54
C LEU A 133 7.13 -8.75 -2.85
N GLU A 134 7.23 -10.07 -2.98
CA GLU A 134 6.32 -11.02 -2.34
C GLU A 134 6.37 -10.92 -0.81
N ASP A 135 7.55 -10.80 -0.19
CA ASP A 135 7.69 -10.59 1.26
C ASP A 135 7.08 -9.25 1.72
N ALA A 136 7.24 -8.19 0.92
CA ALA A 136 6.62 -6.89 1.21
C ALA A 136 5.08 -6.95 1.10
N PHE A 137 4.57 -7.74 0.16
CA PHE A 137 3.13 -7.98 -0.02
C PHE A 137 2.55 -8.92 1.03
N GLU A 138 3.27 -9.97 1.43
CA GLU A 138 2.84 -10.88 2.48
C GLU A 138 2.78 -10.12 3.81
N SER A 139 3.73 -9.24 4.09
CA SER A 139 3.69 -8.32 5.25
C SER A 139 2.48 -7.37 5.24
N LEU A 140 2.02 -6.95 4.05
CA LEU A 140 0.83 -6.12 3.88
C LEU A 140 -0.48 -6.93 3.98
N SER A 141 -0.44 -8.20 3.56
CA SER A 141 -1.57 -9.14 3.50
C SER A 141 -1.82 -9.87 4.83
N THR A 142 -0.80 -10.07 5.68
CA THR A 142 -0.93 -10.76 6.99
C THR A 142 -1.73 -9.97 8.04
N SER A 143 -2.19 -8.75 7.74
CA SER A 143 -3.13 -8.04 8.61
C SER A 143 -4.58 -8.59 8.55
N ARG A 144 -4.80 -9.77 7.93
CA ARG A 144 -6.09 -10.45 7.82
C ARG A 144 -6.51 -11.13 9.13
N SER A 145 -7.16 -10.37 10.01
CA SER A 145 -8.13 -10.94 10.98
C SER A 145 -9.18 -9.94 11.49
N ALA A 146 -9.37 -8.79 10.82
CA ALA A 146 -10.49 -7.92 11.09
C ALA A 146 -11.65 -8.27 10.13
N GLY A 147 -12.83 -8.61 10.66
CA GLY A 147 -14.01 -8.87 9.85
C GLY A 147 -14.39 -7.66 8.99
N LYS A 148 -15.04 -7.88 7.84
CA LYS A 148 -15.44 -6.81 6.90
C LYS A 148 -16.20 -5.66 7.61
N GLU A 149 -17.06 -6.03 8.55
CA GLU A 149 -17.85 -5.08 9.35
C GLU A 149 -16.97 -4.24 10.30
N ASP A 150 -15.92 -4.82 10.87
CA ASP A 150 -15.00 -4.10 11.76
C ASP A 150 -14.14 -3.10 10.99
N VAL A 151 -13.71 -3.44 9.76
CA VAL A 151 -12.91 -2.53 8.92
C VAL A 151 -13.76 -1.33 8.46
N MET A 152 -14.98 -1.59 7.97
CA MET A 152 -15.95 -0.55 7.63
C MET A 152 -16.26 0.36 8.82
N ARG A 153 -16.51 -0.21 10.00
CA ARG A 153 -16.82 0.56 11.21
C ARG A 153 -15.65 1.49 11.56
N ARG A 154 -14.42 0.95 11.55
CA ARG A 154 -13.20 1.73 11.84
C ARG A 154 -12.98 2.85 10.83
N SER A 155 -13.26 2.63 9.54
CA SER A 155 -13.12 3.70 8.54
C SER A 155 -14.13 4.82 8.73
N VAL A 156 -15.38 4.48 9.05
CA VAL A 156 -16.42 5.47 9.36
C VAL A 156 -16.05 6.26 10.62
N GLU A 157 -15.64 5.58 11.69
CA GLU A 157 -15.19 6.23 12.94
C GLU A 157 -14.02 7.19 12.68
N ALA A 158 -13.03 6.78 11.89
CA ALA A 158 -11.88 7.62 11.55
C ALA A 158 -12.30 8.87 10.73
N MET A 159 -13.24 8.73 9.79
CA MET A 159 -13.77 9.87 9.02
C MET A 159 -14.56 10.84 9.90
N VAL A 160 -15.35 10.33 10.84
CA VAL A 160 -16.09 11.17 11.81
C VAL A 160 -15.12 11.97 12.66
N GLU A 161 -14.08 11.34 13.20
CA GLU A 161 -13.06 12.05 13.99
C GLU A 161 -12.28 13.07 13.15
N LEU A 162 -11.95 12.76 11.89
CA LEU A 162 -11.32 13.72 10.98
C LEU A 162 -12.21 14.95 10.75
N ASN A 163 -13.51 14.74 10.48
CA ASN A 163 -14.46 15.83 10.27
C ASN A 163 -14.65 16.68 11.53
N ARG A 164 -14.73 16.04 12.70
CA ARG A 164 -14.78 16.74 13.98
C ARG A 164 -13.54 17.63 14.20
N LEU A 165 -12.34 17.13 13.89
CA LEU A 165 -11.11 17.91 13.99
C LEU A 165 -11.08 19.07 12.99
N ARG A 166 -11.60 18.88 11.77
CA ARG A 166 -11.76 19.94 10.77
C ARG A 166 -12.68 21.05 11.26
N GLU A 167 -13.86 20.71 11.77
CA GLU A 167 -14.83 21.69 12.27
C GLU A 167 -14.25 22.51 13.44
N ARG A 168 -13.55 21.84 14.37
CA ARG A 168 -12.84 22.53 15.46
C ARG A 168 -11.78 23.50 14.90
N LEU A 169 -11.03 23.08 13.89
CA LEU A 169 -10.01 23.91 13.27
C LEU A 169 -10.63 25.16 12.60
N GLU A 170 -11.72 25.00 11.87
CA GLU A 170 -12.46 26.10 11.24
C GLU A 170 -13.05 27.07 12.28
N ALA A 171 -13.60 26.57 13.39
CA ALA A 171 -14.11 27.38 14.48
C ALA A 171 -13.00 28.22 15.13
N VAL A 172 -11.83 27.62 15.39
CA VAL A 172 -10.68 28.34 15.94
C VAL A 172 -10.15 29.37 14.95
N SER A 173 -10.04 29.03 13.66
CA SER A 173 -9.63 29.96 12.61
C SER A 173 -10.57 31.17 12.53
N THR A 174 -11.88 30.95 12.67
CA THR A 174 -12.88 32.03 12.62
C THR A 174 -12.73 32.97 13.82
N ARG A 175 -12.48 32.42 15.02
CA ARG A 175 -12.23 33.20 16.24
C ARG A 175 -10.93 34.01 16.21
N LEU A 176 -9.97 33.63 15.36
CA LEU A 176 -8.71 34.35 15.20
C LEU A 176 -8.79 35.49 14.19
N VAL A 177 -9.69 35.37 13.20
CA VAL A 177 -9.86 36.35 12.12
C VAL A 177 -10.96 37.37 12.41
N GLY A 178 -11.99 37.00 13.18
CA GLY A 178 -13.05 37.89 13.64
C GLY A 178 -12.68 38.66 14.90
#